data_AF-A0A8X6F3I0-F1
#
_entry.id   AF-A0A8X6F3I0-F1
#
_cell.length_a   1.000
_cell.length_b   1.000
_cell.length_c   1.000
_cell.angle_alpha   90.00
_cell.angle_beta   90.00
_cell.angle_gamma   90.00
#
_symmetry.space_group_name_H-M   'P 1'
#
loop_
_entity.id
_entity.type
_entity.pdbx_description
1 polymer ?
#
loop_
_entity_poly.entity_id
_entity_poly.type
_entity_poly.pdbx_seq_one_letter_code
_entity_poly.pdbx_strand_id
1 'polypeptide(L)'
;MTRKLSEWCETHEALSPAQKGFSPFDGVLEHNFIVSQHIEAARRLKKEKFVAWLDISNAFGSVPRQVIIEALYAKGVDHDFITLVNNIYEGSTTQVLTDDGPTAHIKLESGVKQGCPLSGLLFNIAIDAVLRNLQEDRDQRVVLAFADDLVLMADSAEELQDLIEATAKELKSLCLALNPNKCATMHLSGKVPVQTLPTLFHLDAIELRALADGDMYKYLGKPVGFFLQQSESPPHILLPGKR
;
A
#
# COMPACT_ATOMS: atom_id res chain seq x y z
N MET A 1 -17.34 14.18 14.50
CA MET A 1 -16.81 14.70 13.22
C MET A 1 -16.45 13.56 12.27
N THR A 2 -15.55 12.64 12.65
CA THR A 2 -15.17 11.47 11.85
C THR A 2 -16.35 10.66 11.34
N ARG A 3 -17.32 10.30 12.20
CA ARG A 3 -18.54 9.57 11.77
C ARG A 3 -19.30 10.28 10.64
N LYS A 4 -19.53 11.59 10.76
CA LYS A 4 -20.24 12.38 9.75
C LYS A 4 -19.51 12.39 8.41
N LEU A 5 -18.18 12.51 8.42
CA LEU A 5 -17.38 12.47 7.19
C LEU A 5 -17.34 11.08 6.59
N SER A 6 -17.24 10.03 7.41
CA SER A 6 -17.29 8.64 6.94
C SER A 6 -18.60 8.33 6.24
N GLU A 7 -19.73 8.65 6.90
CA GLU A 7 -21.07 8.49 6.33
C GLU A 7 -21.24 9.29 5.03
N TRP A 8 -20.68 10.51 4.98
CA TRP A 8 -20.68 11.32 3.77
C TRP A 8 -19.85 10.68 2.65
N CYS A 9 -18.65 10.17 2.96
CA CYS A 9 -17.78 9.50 1.99
C CYS A 9 -18.43 8.23 1.43
N GLU A 10 -19.11 7.45 2.27
CA GLU A 10 -19.87 6.25 1.86
C GLU A 10 -21.05 6.63 0.95
N THR A 11 -21.83 7.64 1.33
CA THR A 11 -23.03 8.06 0.58
C THR A 11 -22.70 8.60 -0.81
N HIS A 12 -21.53 9.24 -0.97
CA HIS A 12 -21.10 9.87 -2.22
C HIS A 12 -20.04 9.06 -2.98
N GLU A 13 -19.75 7.82 -2.55
CA GLU A 13 -18.68 6.98 -3.10
C GLU A 13 -17.35 7.77 -3.27
N ALA A 14 -17.05 8.60 -2.27
CA ALA A 14 -16.00 9.61 -2.36
C ALA A 14 -14.60 8.97 -2.40
N LEU A 15 -14.45 7.74 -1.89
CA LEU A 15 -13.20 7.01 -1.81
C LEU A 15 -13.15 5.85 -2.82
N SER A 16 -11.96 5.61 -3.38
CA SER A 16 -11.69 4.50 -4.29
C SER A 16 -11.92 3.17 -3.54
N PRO A 17 -12.57 2.19 -4.19
CA PRO A 17 -12.72 0.85 -3.63
C PRO A 17 -11.40 0.14 -3.32
N ALA A 18 -10.27 0.58 -3.90
CA ALA A 18 -8.95 0.03 -3.60
C ALA A 18 -8.47 0.35 -2.18
N GLN A 19 -8.92 1.47 -1.59
CA GLN A 19 -8.51 1.88 -0.26
C GLN A 19 -9.37 1.21 0.81
N LYS A 20 -8.77 0.32 1.59
CA LYS A 20 -9.46 -0.38 2.70
C LYS A 20 -8.93 -0.01 4.08
N GLY A 21 -7.83 0.74 4.16
CA GLY A 21 -7.36 1.30 5.42
C GLY A 21 -8.38 2.29 5.97
N PHE A 22 -8.62 2.25 7.29
CA PHE A 22 -9.65 3.08 7.95
C PHE A 22 -11.07 2.98 7.35
N SER A 23 -11.35 1.92 6.61
CA SER A 23 -12.68 1.59 6.12
C SER A 23 -13.41 0.69 7.14
N PRO A 24 -14.75 0.58 7.08
CA PRO A 24 -15.50 -0.32 7.97
C PRO A 24 -15.32 -1.81 7.63
N PHE A 25 -14.62 -2.14 6.54
CA PHE A 25 -14.44 -3.52 6.07
C PHE A 25 -13.12 -4.12 6.58
N ASP A 26 -13.06 -5.46 6.63
CA ASP A 26 -11.80 -6.17 6.93
C ASP A 26 -10.88 -6.18 5.71
N GLY A 27 -10.28 -5.02 5.44
CA GLY A 27 -9.33 -4.81 4.35
C GLY A 27 -8.08 -5.69 4.46
N VAL A 28 -7.68 -6.04 5.69
CA VAL A 28 -6.52 -6.91 5.92
C VAL A 28 -6.79 -8.29 5.38
N LEU A 29 -7.94 -8.89 5.70
CA LEU A 29 -8.32 -10.19 5.14
C LEU A 29 -8.55 -10.11 3.64
N GLU A 30 -9.29 -9.11 3.16
CA GLU A 30 -9.64 -8.96 1.75
C GLU A 30 -8.39 -8.83 0.87
N HIS A 31 -7.47 -7.92 1.19
CA HIS A 31 -6.28 -7.69 0.38
C HIS A 31 -5.32 -8.88 0.39
N ASN A 32 -5.08 -9.49 1.55
CA ASN A 32 -4.26 -10.70 1.62
C ASN A 32 -4.87 -11.85 0.80
N PHE A 33 -6.20 -11.98 0.84
CA PHE A 33 -6.90 -12.98 0.02
C PHE A 33 -6.75 -12.69 -1.47
N ILE A 34 -6.98 -11.45 -1.92
CA ILE A 34 -6.84 -11.07 -3.33
C ILE A 34 -5.42 -11.35 -3.84
N VAL A 35 -4.39 -10.93 -3.11
CA VAL A 35 -2.98 -11.15 -3.50
C VAL A 35 -2.68 -12.65 -3.58
N SER A 36 -3.08 -13.43 -2.57
CA SER A 36 -2.86 -14.88 -2.55
C SER A 36 -3.57 -15.58 -3.70
N GLN A 37 -4.80 -15.17 -4.03
CA GLN A 37 -5.56 -15.74 -5.15
C GLN A 37 -4.88 -15.48 -6.48
N HIS A 38 -4.33 -14.29 -6.71
CA HIS A 38 -3.62 -13.98 -7.96
C HIS A 38 -2.33 -14.80 -8.10
N ILE A 39 -1.54 -14.92 -7.02
CA ILE A 39 -0.31 -15.72 -7.02
C ILE A 39 -0.62 -17.20 -7.26
N GLU A 40 -1.58 -17.78 -6.53
CA GLU A 40 -1.95 -19.19 -6.68
C GLU A 40 -2.60 -19.48 -8.04
N ALA A 41 -3.41 -18.56 -8.57
CA ALA A 41 -3.98 -18.69 -9.91
C ALA A 41 -2.88 -18.67 -10.98
N ALA A 42 -1.92 -17.75 -10.90
CA ALA A 42 -0.79 -17.69 -11.81
C ALA A 42 0.06 -18.97 -11.76
N ARG A 43 0.35 -19.47 -10.56
CA ARG A 43 1.03 -20.75 -10.34
C ARG A 43 0.29 -21.92 -10.98
N ARG A 44 -1.02 -22.06 -10.71
CA ARG A 44 -1.84 -23.16 -11.24
C ARG A 44 -1.95 -23.11 -12.75
N LEU A 45 -2.10 -21.92 -13.31
CA LEU A 45 -2.29 -21.69 -14.74
C LEU A 45 -0.97 -21.53 -15.50
N LYS A 46 0.19 -21.56 -14.81
CA LYS A 46 1.52 -21.39 -15.40
C LYS A 46 1.61 -20.10 -16.21
N LYS A 47 1.21 -19.00 -15.58
CA LYS A 47 1.28 -17.64 -16.14
C LYS A 47 2.32 -16.83 -15.40
N GLU A 48 2.97 -15.93 -16.13
CA GLU A 48 3.80 -14.91 -15.52
C GLU A 48 2.93 -14.04 -14.60
N LYS A 49 3.47 -13.68 -13.43
CA LYS A 49 2.81 -12.73 -12.53
C LYS A 49 3.83 -11.87 -11.81
N PHE A 50 3.53 -10.59 -11.74
CA PHE A 50 4.40 -9.59 -11.14
C PHE A 50 3.65 -8.89 -10.02
N VAL A 51 4.29 -8.74 -8.86
CA VAL A 51 3.72 -8.06 -7.69
C VAL A 51 4.73 -7.07 -7.14
N ALA A 52 4.31 -5.87 -6.78
CA ALA A 52 5.08 -4.92 -6.00
C ALA A 52 4.33 -4.56 -4.73
N TRP A 53 4.99 -4.69 -3.58
CA TRP A 53 4.56 -4.11 -2.32
C TRP A 53 5.33 -2.81 -2.10
N LEU A 54 4.60 -1.71 -1.96
CA LEU A 54 5.18 -0.38 -1.80
C LEU A 54 4.73 0.23 -0.47
N ASP A 55 5.64 0.94 0.20
CA ASP A 55 5.40 1.65 1.47
C ASP A 55 5.61 3.14 1.23
N ILE A 56 4.63 3.98 1.58
CA ILE A 56 4.76 5.44 1.49
C ILE A 56 5.56 5.95 2.70
N SER A 57 6.71 6.58 2.43
CA SER A 57 7.59 7.18 3.42
C SER A 57 6.87 8.24 4.27
N ASN A 58 6.72 7.95 5.57
CA ASN A 58 6.16 8.88 6.55
C ASN A 58 4.80 9.47 6.10
N ALA A 59 3.93 8.66 5.51
CA ALA A 59 2.71 9.10 4.83
C ALA A 59 1.87 10.13 5.62
N PHE A 60 1.56 9.81 6.88
CA PHE A 60 0.79 10.70 7.76
C PHE A 60 1.53 11.96 8.19
N GLY A 61 2.87 11.97 8.20
CA GLY A 61 3.66 13.14 8.57
C GLY A 61 4.01 14.04 7.38
N SER A 62 4.04 13.47 6.17
CA SER A 62 4.56 14.14 4.97
C SER A 62 3.48 14.91 4.21
N VAL A 63 2.22 14.46 4.21
CA VAL A 63 1.15 15.10 3.42
C VAL A 63 0.93 16.56 3.87
N PRO A 64 1.07 17.56 2.98
CA PRO A 64 0.83 18.96 3.34
C PRO A 64 -0.64 19.17 3.68
N ARG A 65 -0.92 20.04 4.67
CA ARG A 65 -2.31 20.34 5.06
C ARG A 65 -3.12 20.93 3.91
N GLN A 66 -2.48 21.77 3.11
CA GLN A 66 -3.12 22.39 1.95
C GLN A 66 -3.63 21.34 0.95
N VAL A 67 -2.86 20.26 0.73
CA VAL A 67 -3.28 19.14 -0.15
C VAL A 67 -4.53 18.46 0.38
N ILE A 68 -4.64 18.25 1.70
CA ILE A 68 -5.84 17.67 2.32
C ILE A 68 -7.06 18.59 2.12
N ILE A 69 -6.89 19.90 2.34
CA ILE A 69 -7.97 20.88 2.20
C ILE A 69 -8.42 20.96 0.73
N GLU A 70 -7.49 21.01 -0.22
CA GLU A 70 -7.78 20.99 -1.65
C GLU A 70 -8.51 19.72 -2.07
N ALA A 71 -8.10 18.55 -1.55
CA ALA A 71 -8.80 17.30 -1.82
C ALA A 71 -10.24 17.31 -1.29
N LEU A 72 -10.49 17.88 -0.10
CA LEU A 72 -11.85 18.04 0.43
C LEU A 72 -12.71 18.95 -0.45
N TYR A 73 -12.15 20.07 -0.92
CA TYR A 73 -12.84 20.96 -1.86
C TYR A 73 -13.14 20.26 -3.19
N ALA A 74 -12.17 19.55 -3.75
CA ALA A 74 -12.33 18.81 -5.00
C ALA A 74 -13.41 17.72 -4.91
N LYS A 75 -13.61 17.14 -3.71
CA LYS A 75 -14.67 16.16 -3.44
C LYS A 75 -16.04 16.79 -3.22
N GLY A 76 -16.15 18.11 -3.09
CA GLY A 76 -17.41 18.78 -2.81
C GLY A 76 -17.88 18.63 -1.36
N VAL A 77 -16.94 18.46 -0.42
CA VAL A 77 -17.26 18.49 1.01
C VAL A 77 -17.71 19.91 1.38
N ASP A 78 -18.72 19.99 2.26
CA ASP A 78 -19.31 21.25 2.69
C ASP A 78 -18.27 22.22 3.30
N HIS A 79 -18.41 23.51 3.01
CA HIS A 79 -17.45 24.54 3.41
C HIS A 79 -17.32 24.69 4.93
N ASP A 80 -18.41 24.52 5.68
CA ASP A 80 -18.38 24.60 7.15
C ASP A 80 -17.56 23.43 7.73
N PHE A 81 -17.66 22.26 7.10
CA PHE A 81 -16.86 21.10 7.49
C PHE A 81 -15.38 21.32 7.18
N ILE A 82 -15.04 21.86 6.01
CA ILE A 82 -13.65 22.18 5.64
C ILE A 82 -13.07 23.21 6.63
N THR A 83 -13.84 24.23 6.99
CA THR A 83 -13.44 25.22 8.00
C THR A 83 -13.18 24.56 9.35
N LEU A 84 -14.03 23.62 9.77
CA LEU A 84 -13.80 22.84 10.99
C LEU A 84 -12.52 22.00 10.93
N VAL A 85 -12.23 21.37 9.79
CA VAL A 85 -10.96 20.65 9.57
C VAL A 85 -9.80 21.61 9.72
N ASN A 86 -9.85 22.78 9.08
CA ASN A 86 -8.79 23.77 9.14
C ASN A 86 -8.53 24.24 10.59
N ASN A 87 -9.60 24.51 11.35
CA ASN A 87 -9.52 24.91 12.76
C ASN A 87 -8.89 23.83 13.67
N ILE A 88 -9.05 22.54 13.34
CA ILE A 88 -8.38 21.45 14.09
C ILE A 88 -6.87 21.52 13.93
N TYR A 89 -6.38 21.98 12.77
CA TYR A 89 -4.96 22.05 12.45
C TYR A 89 -4.35 23.43 12.73
N GLU A 90 -5.14 24.48 12.74
CA GLU A 90 -4.71 25.86 13.01
C GLU A 90 -3.93 25.96 14.33
N GLY A 91 -2.86 26.76 14.34
CA GLY A 91 -2.02 27.00 15.51
C GLY A 91 -1.30 25.77 16.09
N SER A 92 -1.39 24.60 15.45
CA SER A 92 -0.80 23.37 16.00
C SER A 92 0.73 23.43 15.97
N THR A 93 1.35 23.21 17.12
CA THR A 93 2.80 23.12 17.29
C THR A 93 3.18 21.78 17.94
N THR A 94 4.44 21.38 17.79
CA THR A 94 5.05 20.24 18.50
C THR A 94 6.34 20.68 19.19
N GLN A 95 6.75 19.92 20.20
CA GLN A 95 8.05 20.07 20.88
C GLN A 95 8.66 18.68 21.03
N VAL A 96 9.98 18.59 20.92
CA VAL A 96 10.73 17.36 21.18
C VAL A 96 11.24 17.43 22.61
N LEU A 97 10.99 16.39 23.41
CA LEU A 97 11.58 16.28 24.74
C LEU A 97 12.96 15.65 24.61
N THR A 98 13.99 16.36 25.07
CA THR A 98 15.39 15.90 25.11
C THR A 98 15.84 15.78 26.56
N ASP A 99 17.02 15.19 26.80
CA ASP A 99 17.63 15.12 28.13
C ASP A 99 17.88 16.52 28.74
N ASP A 100 18.02 17.55 27.89
CA ASP A 100 18.17 18.96 28.28
C ASP A 100 16.83 19.70 28.46
N GLY A 101 15.70 19.00 28.32
CA GLY A 101 14.34 19.55 28.40
C GLY A 101 13.64 19.70 27.03
N PRO A 102 12.46 20.34 26.99
CA PRO A 102 11.68 20.50 25.77
C PRO A 102 12.30 21.53 24.81
N THR A 103 12.33 21.22 23.51
CA THR A 103 12.77 22.16 22.46
C THR A 103 11.79 23.33 22.29
N ALA A 104 12.19 24.34 21.51
CA ALA A 104 11.27 25.38 21.05
C ALA A 104 10.06 24.78 20.30
N HIS A 105 8.93 25.51 20.31
CA HIS A 105 7.74 25.12 19.57
C HIS A 105 8.01 25.13 18.06
N ILE A 106 7.77 23.99 17.43
CA ILE A 106 7.84 23.82 15.98
C ILE A 106 6.42 23.87 15.44
N LYS A 107 6.14 24.81 14.53
CA LYS A 107 4.84 24.87 13.85
C LYS A 107 4.69 23.65 12.96
N LEU A 108 3.58 22.93 13.12
CA LEU A 108 3.25 21.81 12.25
C LEU A 108 2.57 22.39 11.01
N GLU A 109 3.16 22.21 9.83
CA GLU A 109 2.58 22.65 8.54
C GLU A 109 2.23 21.48 7.62
N SER A 110 2.83 20.32 7.89
CA SER A 110 2.56 19.05 7.22
C SER A 110 2.14 17.99 8.22
N GLY A 111 1.47 16.99 7.67
CA GLY A 111 0.99 15.82 8.37
C GLY A 111 -0.34 16.00 9.08
N VAL A 112 -0.96 14.86 9.36
CA VAL A 112 -2.17 14.73 10.15
C VAL A 112 -1.83 14.46 11.61
N LYS A 113 -2.73 14.82 12.54
CA LYS A 113 -2.50 14.61 13.97
C LYS A 113 -2.56 13.11 14.28
N GLN A 114 -1.43 12.51 14.65
CA GLN A 114 -1.41 11.11 15.10
C GLN A 114 -2.33 10.94 16.32
N GLY A 115 -3.10 9.86 16.35
CA GLY A 115 -4.11 9.60 17.40
C GLY A 115 -5.43 10.35 17.23
N CYS A 116 -5.57 11.25 16.24
CA CYS A 116 -6.87 11.81 15.90
C CYS A 116 -7.65 10.81 15.02
N PRO A 117 -8.89 10.40 15.39
CA PRO A 117 -9.67 9.46 14.59
C PRO A 117 -9.98 9.94 13.16
N LEU A 118 -9.88 11.25 12.91
CA LEU A 118 -10.13 11.85 11.59
C LEU A 118 -8.94 11.73 10.63
N SER A 119 -7.72 11.59 11.16
CA SER A 119 -6.46 11.64 10.41
C SER A 119 -6.36 10.59 9.32
N GLY A 120 -6.78 9.34 9.61
CA GLY A 120 -6.78 8.26 8.62
C GLY A 120 -7.71 8.53 7.45
N LEU A 121 -8.91 9.04 7.73
CA LEU A 121 -9.89 9.37 6.69
C LEU A 121 -9.45 10.56 5.84
N LEU A 122 -8.85 11.59 6.44
CA LEU A 122 -8.30 12.73 5.69
C LEU A 122 -7.14 12.33 4.79
N PHE A 123 -6.28 11.42 5.26
CA PHE A 123 -5.22 10.87 4.44
C PHE A 123 -5.79 10.10 3.24
N ASN A 124 -6.78 9.23 3.47
CA ASN A 124 -7.45 8.50 2.38
C ASN A 124 -8.08 9.44 1.34
N ILE A 125 -8.70 10.54 1.78
CA ILE A 125 -9.26 11.56 0.88
C ILE A 125 -8.16 12.22 0.04
N ALA A 126 -7.01 12.54 0.65
CA ALA A 126 -5.90 13.17 -0.05
C ALA A 126 -5.29 12.27 -1.15
N ILE A 127 -5.12 10.98 -0.88
CA ILE A 127 -4.54 10.03 -1.85
C ILE A 127 -5.56 9.43 -2.82
N ASP A 128 -6.84 9.73 -2.66
CA ASP A 128 -7.92 9.10 -3.45
C ASP A 128 -7.73 9.33 -4.96
N ALA A 129 -7.39 10.55 -5.37
CA ALA A 129 -7.16 10.89 -6.76
C ALA A 129 -6.04 10.03 -7.37
N VAL A 130 -4.96 9.81 -6.61
CA VAL A 130 -3.84 8.93 -7.03
C VAL A 130 -4.35 7.53 -7.31
N LEU A 131 -5.14 6.94 -6.39
CA LEU A 131 -5.66 5.59 -6.56
C LEU A 131 -6.60 5.48 -7.75
N ARG A 132 -7.46 6.48 -7.99
CA ARG A 132 -8.37 6.49 -9.14
C ARG A 132 -7.62 6.62 -10.47
N ASN A 133 -6.63 7.50 -10.55
CA ASN A 133 -5.79 7.67 -11.74
C ASN A 133 -5.05 6.37 -12.07
N LEU A 134 -4.53 5.67 -11.06
CA LEU A 134 -3.86 4.37 -11.25
C LEU A 134 -4.83 3.25 -11.69
N GLN A 135 -6.13 3.42 -11.50
CA GLN A 135 -7.17 2.44 -11.82
C GLN A 135 -7.97 2.75 -13.10
N GLU A 136 -7.84 3.93 -13.70
CA GLU A 136 -8.78 4.47 -14.71
C GLU A 136 -9.03 3.52 -15.90
N ASP A 137 -8.01 2.77 -16.33
CA ASP A 137 -8.08 1.78 -17.43
C ASP A 137 -7.77 0.34 -17.00
N ARG A 138 -7.79 0.05 -15.69
CA ARG A 138 -7.30 -1.22 -15.13
C ARG A 138 -8.36 -1.93 -14.31
N ASP A 139 -8.23 -3.25 -14.19
CA ASP A 139 -9.03 -3.99 -13.21
C ASP A 139 -8.76 -3.39 -11.82
N GLN A 140 -9.81 -3.06 -11.08
CA GLN A 140 -9.72 -2.49 -9.74
C GLN A 140 -8.89 -3.34 -8.78
N ARG A 141 -8.72 -4.64 -9.08
CA ARG A 141 -7.94 -5.60 -8.30
C ARG A 141 -6.43 -5.53 -8.55
N VAL A 142 -5.96 -4.73 -9.50
CA VAL A 142 -4.53 -4.53 -9.80
C VAL A 142 -3.85 -3.63 -8.76
N VAL A 143 -4.58 -2.66 -8.22
CA VAL A 143 -4.07 -1.70 -7.23
C VAL A 143 -4.86 -1.89 -5.93
N LEU A 144 -4.17 -2.27 -4.87
CA LEU A 144 -4.74 -2.40 -3.53
C LEU A 144 -4.05 -1.40 -2.61
N ALA A 145 -4.80 -0.73 -1.74
CA ALA A 145 -4.27 0.25 -0.81
C ALA A 145 -4.81 0.06 0.61
N PHE A 146 -3.92 0.03 1.58
CA PHE A 146 -4.29 -0.02 3.00
C PHE A 146 -3.53 1.07 3.73
N ALA A 147 -4.15 2.23 3.89
CA ALA A 147 -3.49 3.45 4.32
C ALA A 147 -2.26 3.73 3.43
N ASP A 148 -1.06 3.65 4.01
CA ASP A 148 0.24 3.89 3.39
C ASP A 148 0.87 2.69 2.68
N ASP A 149 0.33 1.48 2.88
CA ASP A 149 0.73 0.28 2.15
C ASP A 149 -0.01 0.19 0.80
N LEU A 150 0.74 0.00 -0.29
CA LEU A 150 0.19 -0.25 -1.63
C LEU A 150 0.65 -1.61 -2.17
N VAL A 151 -0.22 -2.28 -2.93
CA VAL A 151 0.14 -3.46 -3.71
C VAL A 151 -0.28 -3.27 -5.15
N LEU A 152 0.68 -3.49 -6.05
CA LEU A 152 0.49 -3.43 -7.50
C LEU A 152 0.67 -4.84 -8.07
N MET A 153 -0.21 -5.26 -8.98
CA MET A 153 -0.14 -6.56 -9.63
C MET A 153 -0.28 -6.46 -11.14
N ALA A 154 0.68 -6.98 -11.88
CA ALA A 154 0.71 -6.93 -13.34
C ALA A 154 0.92 -8.32 -13.95
N ASP A 155 0.66 -8.44 -15.25
CA ASP A 155 0.90 -9.68 -16.01
C ASP A 155 2.14 -9.60 -16.92
N SER A 156 2.79 -8.43 -16.99
CA SER A 156 4.11 -8.24 -17.61
C SER A 156 5.04 -7.40 -16.74
N ALA A 157 6.35 -7.54 -16.97
CA ALA A 157 7.36 -6.73 -16.27
C ALA A 157 7.25 -5.25 -16.66
N GLU A 158 7.01 -4.95 -17.93
CA GLU A 158 6.83 -3.59 -18.44
C GLU A 158 5.66 -2.90 -17.73
N GLU A 159 4.52 -3.59 -17.61
CA GLU A 159 3.35 -3.05 -16.93
C GLU A 159 3.60 -2.79 -15.43
N LEU A 160 4.31 -3.69 -14.73
CA LEU A 160 4.63 -3.44 -13.32
C LEU A 160 5.56 -2.25 -13.15
N GLN A 161 6.57 -2.11 -14.00
CA GLN A 161 7.51 -0.98 -13.97
C GLN A 161 6.77 0.35 -14.23
N ASP A 162 5.91 0.39 -15.26
CA ASP A 162 5.08 1.55 -15.57
C ASP A 162 4.16 1.93 -14.40
N LEU A 163 3.58 0.94 -13.73
CA LEU A 163 2.73 1.15 -12.55
C LEU A 163 3.52 1.72 -11.36
N ILE A 164 4.74 1.24 -11.11
CA ILE A 164 5.62 1.75 -10.04
C ILE A 164 5.96 3.22 -10.32
N GLU A 165 6.34 3.55 -11.55
CA GLU A 165 6.71 4.91 -11.97
C GLU A 165 5.52 5.86 -11.91
N ALA A 166 4.36 5.43 -12.41
CA ALA A 166 3.12 6.20 -12.31
C ALA A 166 2.76 6.46 -10.84
N THR A 167 2.85 5.45 -9.99
CA THR A 167 2.58 5.58 -8.55
C THR A 167 3.53 6.60 -7.91
N ALA A 168 4.83 6.51 -8.18
CA ALA A 168 5.82 7.43 -7.64
C ALA A 168 5.57 8.89 -8.11
N LYS A 169 5.22 9.08 -9.38
CA LYS A 169 4.90 10.38 -9.97
C LYS A 169 3.66 11.01 -9.34
N GLU A 170 2.57 10.23 -9.24
CA GLU A 170 1.30 10.68 -8.66
C GLU A 170 1.48 11.03 -7.17
N LEU A 171 2.16 10.19 -6.38
CA LEU A 171 2.46 10.47 -4.98
C LEU A 171 3.31 11.74 -4.81
N LYS A 172 4.28 11.97 -5.70
CA LYS A 172 5.13 13.17 -5.67
C LYS A 172 4.32 14.46 -5.84
N SER A 173 3.21 14.43 -6.60
CA SER A 173 2.30 15.58 -6.74
C SER A 173 1.64 15.97 -5.40
N LEU A 174 1.53 15.04 -4.46
CA LEU A 174 1.00 15.24 -3.10
C LEU A 174 2.11 15.46 -2.05
N CYS A 175 3.35 15.68 -2.50
CA CYS A 175 4.54 15.73 -1.65
C CYS A 175 4.77 14.43 -0.84
N LEU A 176 4.32 13.29 -1.36
CA LEU A 176 4.58 11.97 -0.82
C LEU A 176 5.69 11.29 -1.62
N ALA A 177 6.38 10.36 -0.97
CA ALA A 177 7.43 9.56 -1.59
C ALA A 177 7.32 8.12 -1.11
N LEU A 178 7.78 7.17 -1.92
CA LEU A 178 7.89 5.77 -1.52
C LEU A 178 9.16 5.56 -0.68
N ASN A 179 9.20 4.47 0.08
CA ASN A 179 10.37 4.05 0.85
C ASN A 179 11.04 2.84 0.17
N PRO A 180 12.07 3.02 -0.67
CA PRO A 180 12.68 1.93 -1.42
C PRO A 180 13.15 0.76 -0.55
N ASN A 181 13.61 1.04 0.67
CA ASN A 181 14.13 0.02 1.61
C ASN A 181 13.04 -0.87 2.20
N LYS A 182 11.79 -0.41 2.16
CA LYS A 182 10.62 -1.17 2.58
C LYS A 182 9.79 -1.69 1.42
N CYS A 183 10.03 -1.22 0.20
CA CYS A 183 9.40 -1.78 -0.98
C CYS A 183 10.02 -3.15 -1.33
N ALA A 184 9.22 -4.02 -1.92
CA ALA A 184 9.68 -5.30 -2.46
C ALA A 184 8.90 -5.67 -3.71
N THR A 185 9.51 -6.43 -4.61
CA THR A 185 8.87 -6.96 -5.82
C THR A 185 8.99 -8.47 -5.90
N MET A 186 8.11 -9.10 -6.66
CA MET A 186 8.18 -10.52 -6.94
C MET A 186 7.75 -10.78 -8.37
N HIS A 187 8.53 -11.59 -9.07
CA HIS A 187 8.21 -12.11 -10.39
C HIS A 187 8.05 -13.62 -10.29
N LEU A 188 6.83 -14.11 -10.45
CA LEU A 188 6.51 -15.53 -10.53
C LEU A 188 6.52 -15.99 -11.99
N SER A 189 7.34 -17.00 -12.29
CA SER A 189 7.46 -17.53 -13.64
C SER A 189 6.23 -18.31 -14.09
N GLY A 190 5.83 -18.12 -15.34
CA GLY A 190 4.86 -18.97 -16.02
C GLY A 190 5.45 -20.29 -16.55
N LYS A 191 6.75 -20.55 -16.38
CA LYS A 191 7.40 -21.78 -16.88
C LYS A 191 7.47 -22.84 -15.79
N VAL A 192 7.68 -24.10 -16.20
CA VAL A 192 7.88 -25.22 -15.26
C VAL A 192 9.39 -25.48 -15.11
N PRO A 193 9.93 -25.62 -13.88
CA PRO A 193 9.23 -25.44 -12.61
C PRO A 193 8.79 -23.99 -12.38
N VAL A 194 7.59 -23.81 -11.81
CA VAL A 194 7.10 -22.48 -11.39
C VAL A 194 7.95 -22.05 -10.22
N GLN A 195 8.63 -20.93 -10.36
CA GLN A 195 9.59 -20.37 -9.41
C GLN A 195 9.58 -18.85 -9.51
N THR A 196 10.17 -18.18 -8.54
CA THR A 196 10.47 -16.76 -8.65
C THR A 196 11.66 -16.52 -9.56
N LEU A 197 11.68 -15.37 -10.23
CA LEU A 197 12.78 -14.94 -11.08
C LEU A 197 13.38 -13.63 -10.58
N PRO A 198 14.69 -13.42 -10.72
CA PRO A 198 15.40 -12.25 -10.21
C PRO A 198 15.22 -11.04 -11.13
N THR A 199 13.99 -10.72 -11.53
CA THR A 199 13.70 -9.52 -12.32
C THR A 199 13.77 -8.29 -11.43
N LEU A 200 14.62 -7.36 -11.82
CA LEU A 200 14.85 -6.12 -11.09
C LEU A 200 13.88 -5.04 -11.58
N PHE A 201 13.27 -4.37 -10.62
CA PHE A 201 12.41 -3.21 -10.83
C PHE A 201 13.05 -2.02 -10.16
N HIS A 202 12.76 -0.83 -10.69
CA HIS A 202 13.42 0.39 -10.25
C HIS A 202 12.39 1.41 -9.75
N LEU A 203 12.78 2.12 -8.70
CA LEU A 203 12.14 3.35 -8.27
C LEU A 203 13.18 4.46 -8.45
N ASP A 204 12.99 5.29 -9.47
CA ASP A 204 14.02 6.20 -9.99
C ASP A 204 15.32 5.43 -10.31
N ALA A 205 16.43 5.75 -9.63
CA ALA A 205 17.72 5.09 -9.80
C ALA A 205 17.97 3.94 -8.80
N ILE A 206 16.97 3.57 -7.99
CA ILE A 206 17.12 2.60 -6.90
C ILE A 206 16.47 1.28 -7.30
N GLU A 207 17.25 0.21 -7.27
CA GLU A 207 16.73 -1.16 -7.43
C GLU A 207 15.91 -1.56 -6.21
N LEU A 208 14.69 -2.04 -6.46
CA LEU A 208 13.82 -2.58 -5.42
C LEU A 208 14.21 -4.02 -5.10
N ARG A 209 14.02 -4.43 -3.84
CA ARG A 209 14.29 -5.79 -3.39
C ARG A 209 13.38 -6.79 -4.13
N ALA A 210 13.97 -7.61 -5.00
CA ALA A 210 13.27 -8.75 -5.61
C ALA A 210 13.26 -9.95 -4.64
N LEU A 211 12.07 -10.50 -4.35
CA LEU A 211 11.90 -11.68 -3.52
C LEU A 211 12.27 -12.96 -4.31
N ALA A 212 13.13 -13.79 -3.72
CA ALA A 212 13.49 -15.11 -4.24
C ALA A 212 12.61 -16.22 -3.64
N ASP A 213 12.80 -17.46 -4.11
CA ASP A 213 12.10 -18.63 -3.59
C ASP A 213 12.41 -18.82 -2.10
N GLY A 214 11.37 -18.90 -1.28
CA GLY A 214 11.48 -19.01 0.17
C GLY A 214 11.64 -17.68 0.90
N ASP A 215 11.81 -16.56 0.20
CA ASP A 215 11.77 -15.24 0.83
C ASP A 215 10.35 -14.88 1.29
N MET A 216 10.30 -14.05 2.32
CA MET A 216 9.06 -13.46 2.83
C MET A 216 9.12 -11.94 2.83
N TYR A 217 7.97 -11.36 2.50
CA TYR A 217 7.61 -9.98 2.79
C TYR A 217 6.47 -9.96 3.81
N LYS A 218 6.44 -8.98 4.71
CA LYS A 218 5.35 -8.85 5.69
C LYS A 218 4.35 -7.81 5.20
N TYR A 219 3.22 -8.26 4.68
CA TYR A 219 2.13 -7.39 4.20
C TYR A 219 0.94 -7.45 5.16
N LEU A 220 0.54 -6.31 5.73
CA LEU A 220 -0.57 -6.19 6.69
C LEU A 220 -0.51 -7.22 7.82
N GLY A 221 0.70 -7.47 8.34
CA GLY A 221 0.94 -8.42 9.42
C GLY A 221 1.09 -9.89 9.01
N LYS A 222 0.85 -10.25 7.75
CA LYS A 222 0.97 -11.63 7.25
C LYS A 222 2.19 -11.80 6.34
N PRO A 223 2.90 -12.93 6.44
CA PRO A 223 3.96 -13.25 5.49
C PRO A 223 3.35 -13.57 4.13
N VAL A 224 3.89 -12.93 3.10
CA VAL A 224 3.60 -13.17 1.68
C VAL A 224 4.91 -13.47 0.97
N GLY A 225 4.86 -14.32 -0.05
CA GLY A 225 6.04 -14.82 -0.77
C GLY A 225 5.69 -16.08 -1.55
N PHE A 226 6.68 -16.68 -2.19
CA PHE A 226 6.50 -17.94 -2.90
C PHE A 226 7.36 -19.04 -2.28
N PHE A 227 6.72 -20.18 -1.97
CA PHE A 227 7.37 -21.35 -1.40
C PHE A 227 7.12 -22.55 -2.29
N LEU A 228 8.22 -23.16 -2.75
CA LEU A 228 8.17 -24.53 -3.24
C LEU A 228 7.94 -25.46 -2.05
N GLN A 229 6.80 -26.14 -1.98
CA GLN A 229 6.69 -27.33 -1.15
C GLN A 229 7.76 -28.30 -1.67
N GLN A 230 8.78 -28.58 -0.86
CA GLN A 230 9.64 -29.73 -1.12
C GLN A 230 8.71 -30.93 -1.20
N SER A 231 8.73 -31.65 -2.32
CA SER A 231 8.04 -32.93 -2.42
C SER A 231 8.51 -33.80 -1.27
N GLU A 232 7.63 -34.09 -0.30
CA GLU A 232 7.83 -35.22 0.59
C GLU A 232 8.00 -36.44 -0.31
N SER A 233 9.24 -36.89 -0.46
CA SER A 233 9.50 -38.21 -1.01
C SER A 233 8.84 -39.17 -0.01
N PRO A 234 7.89 -40.03 -0.42
CA PRO A 234 7.30 -40.98 0.51
C PRO A 234 8.44 -41.76 1.15
N PRO A 235 8.43 -41.99 2.48
CA PRO A 235 9.50 -42.71 3.14
C PRO A 235 9.67 -44.04 2.42
N HIS A 236 10.87 -44.30 1.91
CA HIS A 236 11.24 -45.60 1.40
C HIS A 236 10.95 -46.62 2.50
N ILE A 237 9.86 -47.37 2.33
CA ILE A 237 9.60 -48.55 3.14
C ILE A 237 10.68 -49.55 2.75
N LEU A 238 11.77 -49.54 3.51
CA LEU A 238 12.72 -50.65 3.55
C LEU A 238 11.93 -51.86 4.03
N LEU A 239 11.49 -52.69 3.08
CA LEU A 239 11.04 -54.04 3.39
C LEU A 239 12.19 -54.74 4.13
N PRO A 240 11.97 -55.25 5.35
CA PRO A 240 13.02 -55.94 6.08
C PRO A 240 13.30 -57.27 5.35
N GLY A 241 14.41 -57.31 4.61
CA GLY A 241 14.98 -58.56 4.13
C GLY A 241 15.43 -59.40 5.33
N LYS A 242 14.75 -60.51 5.56
CA LYS A 242 15.16 -61.68 6.35
C LYS A 242 14.27 -62.86 5.90
N ARG A 243 14.73 -64.05 5.53
CA ARG A 243 16.06 -64.69 5.45
C ARG A 243 15.96 -65.76 4.37
#